data_AF-A0A3D8TYC6-F1
#
_entry.id   AF-A0A3D8TYC6-F1
#
_cell.length_a   1.000
_cell.length_b   1.000
_cell.length_c   1.000
_cell.angle_alpha   90.00
_cell.angle_beta   90.00
_cell.angle_gamma   90.00
#
_symmetry.space_group_name_H-M   'P 1'
#
loop_
_entity.id
_entity.type
_entity.pdbx_description
1 polymer ?
#
loop_
_entity_poly.entity_id
_entity_poly.type
_entity_poly.pdbx_seq_one_letter_code
_entity_poly.pdbx_strand_id
1 'polypeptide(L)'
;MDTGGPIEEIYDPGVLDATDLAVAIILGRRFTRIQPIAGTTLIGLRTPCGTRGIKPDGMYLAAHECFRTPISVKPFKPPKRTAASKWNGPQLSKGEISAFETA
;
A
#
# COMPACT_ATOMS: atom_id res chain seq x y z
N MET A 1 -16.92 -2.18 -21.64
CA MET A 1 -16.57 -3.08 -20.53
C MET A 1 -15.09 -2.86 -20.26
N ASP A 2 -14.74 -2.38 -19.07
CA ASP A 2 -13.34 -2.24 -18.68
C ASP A 2 -12.76 -3.64 -18.50
N THR A 3 -11.89 -4.06 -19.42
CA THR A 3 -11.26 -5.38 -19.41
C THR A 3 -10.13 -5.51 -18.39
N GLY A 4 -9.98 -4.53 -17.48
CA GLY A 4 -9.14 -4.61 -16.28
C GLY A 4 -7.78 -5.25 -16.54
N GLY A 5 -6.85 -4.47 -17.10
CA GLY A 5 -5.43 -4.85 -17.09
C GLY A 5 -4.96 -5.19 -15.67
N PRO A 6 -3.78 -5.82 -15.50
CA PRO A 6 -3.21 -6.06 -14.18
C PRO A 6 -3.30 -4.78 -13.33
N ILE A 7 -3.59 -4.92 -12.03
CA ILE A 7 -3.87 -3.79 -11.13
C ILE A 7 -2.83 -2.65 -11.25
N GLU A 8 -1.59 -2.99 -11.60
CA GLU A 8 -0.48 -2.07 -11.85
C GLU A 8 -0.69 -1.13 -13.05
N GLU A 9 -1.46 -1.51 -14.07
CA GLU A 9 -1.80 -0.68 -15.24
C GLU A 9 -2.91 0.36 -14.96
N ILE A 10 -3.62 0.22 -13.82
CA ILE A 10 -4.71 1.12 -13.45
C ILE A 10 -4.19 2.39 -12.75
N TYR A 11 -2.96 2.39 -12.25
CA TYR A 11 -2.44 3.48 -11.41
C TYR A 11 -1.16 4.09 -11.98
N ASP A 12 -0.97 5.39 -11.74
CA ASP A 12 0.30 6.06 -12.02
C ASP A 12 1.40 5.51 -11.07
N PRO A 13 2.67 5.44 -11.51
CA PRO A 13 3.75 4.83 -10.72
C PRO A 13 4.19 5.64 -9.51
N GLY A 14 3.77 6.91 -9.40
CA GLY A 14 4.17 7.81 -8.33
C GLY A 14 3.29 7.69 -7.09
N VAL A 15 3.94 7.62 -5.93
CA VAL A 15 3.24 7.61 -4.63
C VAL A 15 2.87 9.02 -4.22
N LEU A 16 1.64 9.17 -3.75
CA LEU A 16 1.12 10.40 -3.18
C LEU A 16 1.32 10.39 -1.66
N ASP A 17 1.95 11.43 -1.15
CA ASP A 17 1.88 11.77 0.28
C ASP A 17 0.68 12.69 0.57
N ALA A 18 0.59 13.24 1.79
CA ALA A 18 -0.55 14.06 2.20
C ALA A 18 -0.77 15.29 1.29
N THR A 19 0.29 15.88 0.76
CA THR A 19 0.19 17.06 -0.11
C THR A 19 -0.34 16.66 -1.48
N ASP A 20 0.26 15.64 -2.08
CA ASP A 20 -0.16 15.09 -3.38
C ASP A 20 -1.60 14.54 -3.33
N LEU A 21 -1.99 13.97 -2.20
CA LEU A 21 -3.35 13.46 -1.99
C LEU A 21 -4.38 14.59 -2.03
N ALA A 22 -4.07 15.75 -1.44
CA ALA A 22 -4.95 16.91 -1.51
C ALA A 22 -5.11 17.37 -2.97
N VAL A 23 -4.04 17.34 -3.76
CA VAL A 23 -4.09 17.62 -5.21
C VAL A 23 -5.00 16.61 -5.93
N ALA A 24 -4.86 15.31 -5.65
CA ALA A 24 -5.72 14.28 -6.22
C ALA A 24 -7.21 14.52 -5.90
N ILE A 25 -7.54 14.90 -4.67
CA ILE A 25 -8.90 15.22 -4.25
C ILE A 25 -9.43 16.45 -5.00
N ILE A 26 -8.66 17.54 -5.07
CA ILE A 26 -9.05 18.79 -5.75
C ILE A 26 -9.28 18.55 -7.25
N LEU A 27 -8.44 17.74 -7.89
CA LEU A 27 -8.56 17.39 -9.30
C LEU A 27 -9.66 16.34 -9.58
N GLY A 28 -10.32 15.81 -8.55
CA GLY A 28 -11.30 14.74 -8.68
C GLY A 28 -10.70 13.41 -9.16
N ARG A 29 -9.39 13.23 -8.99
CA ARG A 29 -8.66 12.03 -9.38
C ARG A 29 -9.05 10.88 -8.45
N ARG A 30 -9.38 9.71 -9.01
CA ARG A 30 -9.55 8.50 -8.18
C ARG A 30 -8.20 8.09 -7.59
N PHE A 31 -8.20 7.58 -6.36
CA PHE A 31 -6.99 7.10 -5.70
C PHE A 31 -7.27 5.89 -4.82
N THR A 32 -6.22 5.10 -4.56
CA THR A 32 -6.24 3.96 -3.65
C THR A 32 -5.15 4.09 -2.59
N ARG A 33 -5.38 3.55 -1.39
CA ARG A 33 -4.38 3.57 -0.32
C ARG A 33 -3.48 2.35 -0.41
N ILE A 34 -2.17 2.55 -0.31
CA ILE A 34 -1.19 1.49 -0.10
C ILE A 34 -1.26 1.07 1.38
N GLN A 35 -1.51 -0.22 1.62
CA GLN A 35 -1.53 -0.81 2.96
C GLN A 35 -0.45 -1.90 3.04
N PRO A 36 0.67 -1.64 3.75
CA PRO A 36 1.67 -2.67 4.01
C PRO A 36 1.09 -3.89 4.71
N ILE A 37 1.53 -5.08 4.31
CA ILE A 37 1.23 -6.33 5.04
C ILE A 37 2.36 -6.59 6.03
N ALA A 38 2.03 -6.57 7.32
CA ALA A 38 3.00 -6.68 8.41
C ALA A 38 3.89 -7.93 8.26
N GLY A 39 5.19 -7.77 8.54
CA GLY A 39 6.17 -8.86 8.43
C GLY A 39 6.58 -9.23 7.00
N THR A 40 6.03 -8.57 5.97
CA THR A 40 6.34 -8.84 4.57
C THR A 40 6.78 -7.59 3.82
N THR A 41 7.28 -7.76 2.59
CA THR A 41 7.48 -6.66 1.63
C THR A 41 6.25 -6.43 0.74
N LEU A 42 5.17 -7.17 0.97
CA LEU A 42 3.96 -7.11 0.16
C LEU A 42 3.08 -5.92 0.58
N ILE A 43 2.32 -5.43 -0.39
CA ILE A 43 1.36 -4.35 -0.21
C ILE A 43 -0.03 -4.80 -0.66
N GLY A 44 -1.05 -4.37 0.07
CA GLY A 44 -2.43 -4.37 -0.40
C GLY A 44 -2.82 -2.99 -0.90
N LEU A 45 -3.71 -2.93 -1.88
CA LEU A 45 -4.36 -1.70 -2.29
C LEU A 45 -5.77 -1.67 -1.73
N ARG A 46 -6.14 -0.58 -1.07
CA ARG A 46 -7.45 -0.42 -0.44
C ARG A 46 -8.09 0.87 -0.87
N THR A 47 -9.22 0.76 -1.58
CA THR A 47 -10.05 1.91 -1.94
C THR A 47 -10.54 2.62 -0.67
N PRO A 48 -10.19 3.90 -0.47
CA PRO A 48 -10.67 4.69 0.66
C PRO A 48 -12.19 4.85 0.61
N CYS A 49 -12.86 4.54 1.72
CA CYS A 49 -14.30 4.79 1.87
C CYS A 49 -14.58 5.58 3.14
N GLY A 50 -15.23 6.74 2.98
CA GLY A 50 -15.54 7.67 4.07
C GLY A 50 -14.30 8.22 4.80
N THR A 51 -14.53 8.79 5.98
CA THR A 51 -13.49 9.43 6.81
C THR A 51 -12.41 8.47 7.31
N ARG A 52 -12.69 7.16 7.34
CA ARG A 52 -11.72 6.13 7.76
C ARG A 52 -10.76 5.68 6.66
N GLY A 53 -11.05 6.04 5.40
CA GLY A 53 -10.22 5.67 4.24
C GLY A 53 -8.99 6.55 4.05
N ILE A 54 -9.08 7.81 4.48
CA ILE A 54 -8.01 8.81 4.35
C ILE A 54 -7.28 8.93 5.68
N LYS A 55 -5.95 8.86 5.64
CA LYS A 55 -5.06 8.94 6.79
C LYS A 55 -3.98 9.99 6.50
N PRO A 56 -3.65 10.87 7.46
CA PRO A 56 -2.59 11.87 7.28
C PRO A 56 -1.21 11.27 6.99
N ASP A 57 -0.94 10.08 7.52
CA ASP A 57 0.29 9.30 7.35
C ASP A 57 0.19 8.24 6.23
N GLY A 58 -0.91 8.24 5.47
CA GLY A 58 -1.15 7.28 4.41
C GLY A 58 -0.30 7.56 3.16
N MET A 59 0.00 6.49 2.42
CA MET A 59 0.53 6.55 1.07
C MET A 59 -0.53 6.10 0.09
N TYR A 60 -0.63 6.76 -1.06
CA TYR A 60 -1.68 6.53 -2.04
C TYR A 60 -1.11 6.42 -3.46
N LEU A 61 -1.90 5.86 -4.36
CA LEU A 61 -1.68 5.88 -5.80
C LEU A 61 -2.87 6.58 -6.48
N ALA A 62 -2.59 7.49 -7.40
CA ALA A 62 -3.60 8.03 -8.29
C ALA A 62 -3.92 7.02 -9.39
N ALA A 63 -5.20 6.87 -9.74
CA ALA A 63 -5.57 6.15 -10.96
C ALA A 63 -4.89 6.81 -12.16
N HIS A 64 -4.51 6.03 -13.16
CA HIS A 64 -3.98 6.53 -14.42
C HIS A 64 -5.10 7.19 -15.23
N GLU A 65 -4.80 8.28 -15.94
CA GLU A 65 -5.68 8.85 -16.98
C GLU A 65 -4.77 9.19 -18.14
N CYS A 66 -5.06 8.59 -19.30
CA CYS A 66 -4.33 8.88 -20.52
C CYS A 66 -4.35 10.39 -20.80
N PHE A 67 -3.25 10.90 -21.36
CA PHE A 67 -3.10 12.31 -21.75
C PHE A 67 -3.11 13.30 -20.57
N ARG A 68 -2.98 12.84 -19.32
CA ARG A 68 -2.74 13.71 -18.16
C ARG A 68 -1.38 13.44 -17.55
N THR A 69 -0.77 14.49 -17.03
CA THR A 69 0.48 14.38 -16.26
C THR A 69 0.20 13.67 -14.94
N PRO A 70 1.01 12.67 -14.53
CA PRO A 70 0.92 12.08 -13.20
C PRO A 70 1.06 13.14 -12.11
N ILE A 71 0.27 13.01 -11.03
CA ILE A 71 0.32 13.96 -9.90
C ILE A 71 1.69 13.90 -9.20
N SER A 72 2.28 12.72 -9.16
CA SER A 72 3.59 12.47 -8.57
C SER A 72 4.36 11.48 -9.45
N VAL A 73 5.69 11.58 -9.38
CA VAL A 73 6.64 10.60 -9.93
C VAL A 73 7.53 10.02 -8.84
N LYS A 74 7.19 10.26 -7.57
CA LYS A 74 7.95 9.81 -6.40
C LYS A 74 7.90 8.28 -6.30
N PRO A 75 9.05 7.60 -6.26
CA PRO A 75 9.06 6.14 -6.23
C PRO A 75 8.54 5.60 -4.91
N PHE A 76 7.82 4.47 -4.98
CA PHE A 76 7.46 3.72 -3.79
C PHE A 76 8.69 3.06 -3.17
N LYS A 77 8.81 3.15 -1.84
CA LYS A 77 9.84 2.43 -1.07
C LYS A 77 9.14 1.38 -0.21
N PRO A 78 9.22 0.08 -0.58
CA PRO A 78 8.57 -0.95 0.21
C PRO A 78 9.14 -1.02 1.63
N PRO A 79 8.34 -1.42 2.63
CA PRO A 79 8.82 -1.65 3.98
C PRO A 79 10.02 -2.60 3.97
N LYS A 80 11.02 -2.34 4.82
CA LYS A 80 12.14 -3.27 4.97
C LYS A 80 11.63 -4.59 5.55
N ARG A 81 11.99 -5.70 4.92
CA ARG A 81 11.73 -7.04 5.45
C ARG A 81 12.47 -7.18 6.78
N THR A 82 11.74 -7.49 7.85
CA THR A 82 12.39 -7.99 9.06
C THR A 82 13.05 -9.33 8.70
N ALA A 83 14.32 -9.52 9.06
CA ALA A 83 14.97 -10.80 8.83
C ALA A 83 14.13 -11.90 9.50
N ALA A 84 13.85 -12.98 8.77
CA ALA A 84 13.24 -14.14 9.39
C ALA A 84 14.14 -14.61 10.54
N SER A 85 13.54 -14.90 11.69
CA SER A 85 14.26 -15.53 12.80
C SER A 85 14.94 -16.79 12.28
N LYS A 86 16.18 -17.03 12.73
CA LYS A 86 16.87 -18.28 12.41
C LYS A 86 16.01 -19.45 12.87
N TRP A 87 15.77 -20.40 11.97
CA TRP A 87 15.13 -21.65 12.33
C TRP A 87 16.03 -22.42 13.29
N ASN A 88 15.58 -22.61 14.53
CA ASN A 88 16.34 -23.28 15.59
C ASN A 88 15.98 -24.77 15.73
N GLY A 89 15.32 -25.35 14.72
CA GLY A 89 14.83 -26.73 14.76
C GLY A 89 13.34 -26.83 15.10
N PRO A 90 12.79 -28.05 15.16
CA PRO A 90 11.35 -28.29 15.25
C PRO A 90 10.72 -27.95 16.61
N GLN A 91 11.54 -27.66 17.63
CA GLN A 91 11.07 -27.29 18.95
C GLN A 91 10.80 -25.79 19.02
N LEU A 92 9.53 -25.42 19.12
CA LEU A 92 9.10 -24.05 19.33
C LEU A 92 9.23 -23.67 20.81
N SER A 93 9.76 -22.48 21.08
CA SER A 93 9.72 -21.91 22.42
C SER A 93 8.28 -21.56 22.83
N LYS A 94 8.02 -21.51 24.14
CA LYS A 94 6.70 -21.08 24.66
C LYS A 94 6.28 -19.70 24.13
N GLY A 95 7.24 -18.80 23.90
CA GLY A 95 7.00 -17.48 23.33
C GLY A 95 6.56 -17.54 21.86
N GLU A 96 7.15 -18.42 21.05
CA GLU A 96 6.76 -18.62 19.65
C GLU A 96 5.37 -19.24 19.53
N ILE A 97 5.02 -20.19 20.42
CA ILE A 97 3.68 -20.79 20.46
C ILE A 97 2.64 -19.71 20.82
N SER A 98 2.88 -18.93 21.88
CA SER A 98 1.97 -17.86 22.29
C SER A 98 1.81 -16.77 21.23
N ALA A 99 2.90 -16.40 20.53
CA ALA A 99 2.84 -15.44 19.44
C ALA A 99 1.98 -15.95 18.27
N PHE A 100 1.96 -17.26 18.02
CA PHE A 100 1.10 -17.86 17.00
C PHE A 100 -0.38 -17.88 17.41
N GLU A 101 -0.69 -18.19 18.67
CA GLU A 101 -2.08 -18.26 19.16
C GLU A 101 -2.76 -16.89 19.29
N THR A 102 -1.98 -15.81 19.34
CA THR A 102 -2.49 -14.44 19.54
C THR A 102 -2.59 -13.65 18.23
N ALA A 103 -2.13 -14.20 17.10
CA ALA A 103 -2.16 -13.58 15.78
C ALA A 103 -3.45 -13.91 15.02
#